data_AF-A0A3B4BFX5-F1
#
_entry.id   AF-A0A3B4BFX5-F1
#
_cell.length_a   1.000
_cell.length_b   1.000
_cell.length_c   1.000
_cell.angle_alpha   90.00
_cell.angle_beta   90.00
_cell.angle_gamma   90.00
#
_symmetry.space_group_name_H-M   'P 1'
#
loop_
_entity.id
_entity.type
_entity.pdbx_description
1 polymer ?
#
loop_
_entity_poly.entity_id
_entity_poly.type
_entity_poly.pdbx_seq_one_letter_code
_entity_poly.pdbx_strand_id
1 'polypeptide(L)'
;MCVSCVSCALCVSCVFCVCRVCRVCFVCVVCVVQWDLVCAQYWLVPVEEVCFILGVLTGCLGLGYAADRLGRSKALLTSLTLCVVFGVLVCVSPVPSVFIVMRFCLAAASAGVYLTLYIARLELCEPSLRLVVTMVAGLMTVCGELLLLAVALGCQSWRGLLGAGAAPLTLFLSYGIPGVFPESPRWLLLSERSADMNSFSERRNSTREGRDDESFTGLNTTSPPLSARPRLSFPELVHSRNIWKNLCVLGFTSFISHGISHCYSSFRGDVRGTAPSFYWTYLLSVSAGGGAWLLLWVTVDRCGRRGILLLFMTMTGLASLILLGLMEYLSEAAITVFSVLGLFSSQATASLCILFTAEIMPTIIRGSGVGAVLALGCVGRLSSPLMDLRNHYGYFLHHVVYSSLALLAVLSILLLPESKRKPLPQTLADGEQYRRPPLGRRRRDNVPLLATPNPET
;
A
#
# COMPACT_ATOMS: atom_id res chain seq x y z
N MET A 1 -15.17 16.20 -10.76
CA MET A 1 -14.75 14.94 -10.10
C MET A 1 -13.32 14.54 -10.42
N CYS A 2 -12.89 14.53 -11.71
CA CYS A 2 -11.48 14.25 -12.06
C CYS A 2 -10.50 15.22 -11.40
N VAL A 3 -10.85 16.51 -11.27
CA VAL A 3 -10.00 17.52 -10.61
C VAL A 3 -9.77 17.20 -9.13
N SER A 4 -10.81 16.81 -8.37
CA SER A 4 -10.66 16.40 -6.95
C SER A 4 -9.84 15.13 -6.79
N CYS A 5 -9.95 14.15 -7.70
CA CYS A 5 -9.11 12.96 -7.69
C CYS A 5 -7.64 13.26 -8.03
N VAL A 6 -7.38 14.19 -8.95
CA VAL A 6 -6.04 14.64 -9.31
C VAL A 6 -5.42 15.48 -8.18
N SER A 7 -6.18 16.39 -7.56
CA SER A 7 -5.73 17.13 -6.36
C SER A 7 -5.46 16.20 -5.17
N CYS A 8 -6.26 15.13 -4.98
CA CYS A 8 -5.97 14.07 -4.04
C CYS A 8 -4.68 13.30 -4.38
N ALA A 9 -4.43 13.03 -5.66
CA ALA A 9 -3.23 12.34 -6.10
C ALA A 9 -1.95 13.17 -5.86
N LEU A 10 -2.01 14.49 -6.11
CA LEU A 10 -0.93 15.43 -5.74
C LEU A 10 -0.67 15.48 -4.22
N CYS A 11 -1.71 15.35 -3.39
CA CYS A 11 -1.56 15.29 -1.94
C CYS A 11 -0.93 13.97 -1.47
N VAL A 12 -1.22 12.84 -2.11
CA VAL A 12 -0.59 11.54 -1.81
C VAL A 12 0.91 11.58 -2.07
N SER A 13 1.36 12.25 -3.15
CA SER A 13 2.79 12.47 -3.42
C SER A 13 3.47 13.23 -2.29
N CYS A 14 2.80 14.24 -1.74
CA CYS A 14 3.33 15.06 -0.66
C CYS A 14 3.35 14.32 0.68
N VAL A 15 2.29 13.58 1.04
CA VAL A 15 2.20 12.84 2.31
C VAL A 15 3.20 11.69 2.36
N PHE A 16 3.33 10.92 1.28
CA PHE A 16 4.24 9.79 1.23
C PHE A 16 5.71 10.24 1.14
N CYS A 17 5.95 11.41 0.52
CA CYS A 17 7.20 12.16 0.65
C CYS A 17 7.60 12.27 2.13
N VAL A 18 6.74 12.81 3.00
CA VAL A 18 7.04 13.09 4.43
C VAL A 18 7.49 11.88 5.24
N CYS A 19 7.10 10.67 4.86
CA CYS A 19 7.38 9.49 5.67
C CYS A 19 8.50 8.63 5.09
N ARG A 20 8.75 8.67 3.78
CA ARG A 20 10.03 8.19 3.21
C ARG A 20 11.16 9.22 3.31
N VAL A 21 10.87 10.51 3.53
CA VAL A 21 11.80 11.57 4.03
C VAL A 21 12.64 11.01 5.17
N CYS A 22 12.05 10.19 6.04
CA CYS A 22 12.71 9.71 7.25
C CYS A 22 13.77 8.63 7.02
N ARG A 23 13.62 7.77 5.99
CA ARG A 23 14.66 6.79 5.62
C ARG A 23 15.89 7.48 5.04
N VAL A 24 15.68 8.57 4.29
CA VAL A 24 16.76 9.41 3.73
C VAL A 24 17.36 10.33 4.81
N CYS A 25 16.54 10.89 5.72
CA CYS A 25 16.97 11.81 6.78
C CYS A 25 17.76 11.15 7.92
N PHE A 26 17.55 9.87 8.23
CA PHE A 26 18.29 9.22 9.32
C PHE A 26 19.64 8.64 8.84
N VAL A 27 19.70 8.19 7.58
CA VAL A 27 20.97 7.88 6.90
C VAL A 27 21.72 9.15 6.46
N CYS A 28 21.10 10.33 6.56
CA CYS A 28 21.88 11.57 6.52
C CYS A 28 22.85 11.54 7.69
N VAL A 29 24.13 11.40 7.33
CA VAL A 29 25.35 11.67 8.11
C VAL A 29 25.17 12.82 9.09
N VAL A 30 24.32 13.80 8.78
CA VAL A 30 23.98 14.97 9.61
C VAL A 30 23.39 14.61 11.00
N CYS A 31 22.49 13.63 11.15
CA CYS A 31 21.95 13.29 12.49
C CYS A 31 22.97 12.55 13.34
N VAL A 32 23.73 11.62 12.71
CA VAL A 32 24.81 10.85 13.35
C VAL A 32 25.96 11.76 13.77
N VAL A 33 26.31 12.75 12.96
CA VAL A 33 27.34 13.76 13.27
C VAL A 33 26.85 14.78 14.30
N GLN A 34 25.58 15.21 14.24
CA GLN A 34 25.05 16.21 15.18
C GLN A 34 24.87 15.67 16.61
N TRP A 35 24.63 14.37 16.76
CA TRP A 35 24.48 13.70 18.06
C TRP A 35 25.64 12.75 18.40
N ASP A 36 26.73 12.80 17.62
CA ASP A 36 27.97 12.02 17.80
C ASP A 36 27.74 10.51 18.07
N LEU A 37 26.93 9.85 17.23
CA LEU A 37 26.55 8.44 17.40
C LEU A 37 27.67 7.44 16.99
N VAL A 38 28.91 7.88 16.83
CA VAL A 38 29.98 7.14 16.14
C VAL A 38 30.62 6.02 17.00
N CYS A 39 30.49 6.08 18.33
CA CYS A 39 31.18 5.13 19.23
C CYS A 39 30.23 4.22 20.05
N ALA A 40 29.65 4.71 21.15
CA ALA A 40 28.89 3.86 22.10
C ALA A 40 27.39 3.69 21.76
N GLN A 41 26.87 4.47 20.82
CA GLN A 41 25.44 4.56 20.51
C GLN A 41 25.08 4.15 19.07
N TYR A 42 25.97 3.44 18.37
CA TYR A 42 25.72 3.00 16.98
C TYR A 42 24.42 2.16 16.85
N TRP A 43 24.07 1.42 17.91
CA TRP A 43 22.86 0.60 18.00
C TRP A 43 21.55 1.41 17.96
N LEU A 44 21.59 2.72 18.23
CA LEU A 44 20.40 3.58 18.13
C LEU A 44 19.90 3.71 16.69
N VAL A 45 20.78 3.55 15.69
CA VAL A 45 20.45 3.69 14.27
C VAL A 45 19.49 2.59 13.78
N PRO A 46 19.84 1.29 13.90
CA PRO A 46 18.91 0.21 13.55
C PRO A 46 17.68 0.18 14.47
N VAL A 47 17.80 0.61 15.74
CA VAL A 47 16.65 0.72 16.65
C VAL A 47 15.65 1.76 16.17
N GLU A 48 16.09 2.91 15.66
CA GLU A 48 15.20 3.90 15.07
C GLU A 48 14.44 3.33 13.86
N GLU A 49 15.14 2.62 12.96
CA GLU A 49 14.49 2.01 11.78
C GLU A 49 13.48 0.93 12.20
N VAL A 50 13.82 0.10 13.19
CA VAL A 50 12.90 -0.88 13.80
C VAL A 50 11.66 -0.18 14.38
N CYS A 51 11.85 0.85 15.21
CA CYS A 51 10.75 1.62 15.79
C CYS A 51 9.90 2.28 14.70
N PHE A 52 10.50 2.86 13.67
CA PHE A 52 9.77 3.46 12.56
C PHE A 52 8.90 2.42 11.84
N ILE A 53 9.45 1.24 11.52
CA ILE A 53 8.69 0.15 10.87
C ILE A 53 7.55 -0.35 11.77
N LEU A 54 7.79 -0.48 13.09
CA LEU A 54 6.76 -0.85 14.06
C LEU A 54 5.67 0.23 14.18
N GLY A 55 6.04 1.51 14.06
CA GLY A 55 5.09 2.62 13.96
C GLY A 55 4.18 2.46 12.75
N VAL A 56 4.74 2.22 11.57
CA VAL A 56 3.95 1.97 10.35
C VAL A 56 3.04 0.74 10.51
N LEU A 57 3.55 -0.34 11.11
CA LEU A 57 2.79 -1.57 11.36
C LEU A 57 1.58 -1.31 12.26
N THR A 58 1.80 -0.64 13.39
CA THR A 58 0.73 -0.32 14.35
C THR A 58 -0.28 0.68 13.76
N GLY A 59 0.18 1.65 12.97
CA GLY A 59 -0.67 2.57 12.23
C GLY A 59 -1.56 1.87 11.20
N CYS A 60 -0.99 0.98 10.38
CA CYS A 60 -1.75 0.19 9.39
C CYS A 60 -2.88 -0.63 10.03
N LEU A 61 -2.63 -1.27 11.18
CA LEU A 61 -3.63 -2.08 11.88
C LEU A 61 -4.64 -1.20 12.63
N GLY A 62 -4.16 -0.27 13.45
CA GLY A 62 -4.99 0.56 14.32
C GLY A 62 -5.84 1.56 13.53
N LEU A 63 -5.22 2.36 12.66
CA LEU A 63 -5.94 3.35 11.85
C LEU A 63 -6.71 2.70 10.70
N GLY A 64 -6.31 1.50 10.24
CA GLY A 64 -7.11 0.70 9.31
C GLY A 64 -8.42 0.23 9.92
N TYR A 65 -8.36 -0.28 11.15
CA TYR A 65 -9.55 -0.63 11.93
C TYR A 65 -10.42 0.60 12.22
N ALA A 66 -9.80 1.70 12.65
CA ALA A 66 -10.49 2.96 12.90
C ALA A 66 -11.19 3.49 11.63
N ALA A 67 -10.58 3.32 10.45
CA ALA A 67 -11.16 3.74 9.18
C ALA A 67 -12.40 2.95 8.77
N ASP A 68 -12.50 1.67 9.17
CA ASP A 68 -13.71 0.88 8.97
C ASP A 68 -14.84 1.30 9.94
N ARG A 69 -14.49 1.75 11.16
CA ARG A 69 -15.44 2.11 12.23
C ARG A 69 -15.95 3.55 12.18
N LEU A 70 -15.04 4.51 12.07
CA LEU A 70 -15.32 5.95 12.19
C LEU A 70 -15.76 6.58 10.87
N GLY A 71 -15.54 5.88 9.75
CA GLY A 71 -15.72 6.40 8.40
C GLY A 71 -14.41 6.86 7.78
N ARG A 72 -14.33 6.78 6.44
CA ARG A 72 -13.08 7.02 5.68
C ARG A 72 -12.59 8.47 5.79
N SER A 73 -13.51 9.43 5.73
CA SER A 73 -13.18 10.86 5.76
C SER A 73 -12.69 11.30 7.15
N LYS A 74 -13.37 10.87 8.21
CA LYS A 74 -12.96 11.16 9.60
C LYS A 74 -11.63 10.50 9.95
N ALA A 75 -11.41 9.25 9.51
CA ALA A 75 -10.14 8.57 9.70
C ALA A 75 -8.98 9.25 8.94
N LEU A 76 -9.25 9.79 7.74
CA LEU A 76 -8.28 10.58 7.00
C LEU A 76 -7.93 11.88 7.73
N LEU A 77 -8.92 12.64 8.20
CA LEU A 77 -8.70 13.91 8.88
C LEU A 77 -7.99 13.72 10.24
N THR A 78 -8.38 12.70 11.00
CA THR A 78 -7.72 12.36 12.27
C THR A 78 -6.28 11.89 12.07
N SER A 79 -6.00 11.05 11.06
CA SER A 79 -4.61 10.65 10.76
C SER A 79 -3.77 11.82 10.25
N LEU A 80 -4.34 12.72 9.44
CA LEU A 80 -3.65 13.91 8.94
C LEU A 80 -3.30 14.91 10.06
N THR A 81 -4.23 15.16 10.97
CA THR A 81 -3.99 16.03 12.14
C THR A 81 -2.89 15.46 13.03
N LEU A 82 -2.91 14.15 13.30
CA LEU A 82 -1.83 13.47 14.03
C LEU A 82 -0.49 13.57 13.30
N CYS A 83 -0.44 13.41 11.98
CA CYS A 83 0.79 13.59 11.19
C CYS A 83 1.40 14.98 11.34
N VAL A 84 0.58 16.04 11.29
CA VAL A 84 1.06 17.42 11.42
C VAL A 84 1.59 17.65 12.84
N VAL A 85 0.85 17.24 13.87
CA VAL A 85 1.25 17.41 15.28
C VAL A 85 2.57 16.68 15.55
N PHE A 86 2.66 15.39 15.23
CA PHE A 86 3.88 14.62 15.45
C PHE A 86 5.03 15.08 14.55
N GLY A 87 4.75 15.56 13.33
CA GLY A 87 5.77 16.13 12.44
C GLY A 87 6.46 17.36 13.05
N VAL A 88 5.68 18.28 13.64
CA VAL A 88 6.22 19.44 14.36
C VAL A 88 7.00 19.01 15.61
N LEU A 89 6.47 18.05 16.38
CA LEU A 89 7.15 17.53 17.58
C LEU A 89 8.50 16.87 17.24
N VAL A 90 8.60 16.16 16.10
CA VAL A 90 9.88 15.61 15.62
C VAL A 90 10.89 16.73 15.32
N CYS A 91 10.48 17.82 14.66
CA CYS A 91 11.36 18.94 14.33
C CYS A 91 11.95 19.64 15.57
N VAL A 92 11.15 19.77 16.63
CA VAL A 92 11.52 20.48 17.88
C VAL A 92 12.22 19.55 18.87
N SER A 93 12.24 18.23 18.63
CA SER A 93 12.80 17.27 19.57
C SER A 93 14.30 17.54 19.88
N PRO A 94 14.65 17.70 21.18
CA PRO A 94 16.03 18.01 21.58
C PRO A 94 16.85 16.76 21.93
N VAL A 95 16.20 15.64 22.26
CA VAL A 95 16.82 14.41 22.77
C VAL A 95 16.51 13.22 21.85
N PRO A 96 17.48 12.31 21.57
CA PRO A 96 17.30 11.17 20.67
C PRO A 96 16.15 10.24 21.06
N SER A 97 15.92 9.97 22.34
CA SER A 97 14.81 9.11 22.79
C SER A 97 13.44 9.69 22.46
N VAL A 98 13.27 11.00 22.70
CA VAL A 98 12.03 11.71 22.36
C VAL A 98 11.84 11.75 20.84
N PHE A 99 12.92 11.95 20.09
CA PHE A 99 12.90 11.90 18.63
C PHE A 99 12.41 10.53 18.11
N ILE A 100 12.94 9.41 18.63
CA ILE A 100 12.53 8.05 18.21
C ILE A 100 11.05 7.80 18.52
N VAL A 101 10.57 8.20 19.70
CA VAL A 101 9.15 8.04 20.08
C VAL A 101 8.23 8.89 19.17
N MET A 102 8.59 10.15 18.92
CA MET A 102 7.80 11.02 18.05
C MET A 102 7.83 10.53 16.60
N ARG A 103 8.96 9.98 16.13
CA ARG A 103 9.09 9.31 14.83
C ARG A 103 8.19 8.09 14.72
N PHE A 104 8.13 7.25 15.76
CA PHE A 104 7.20 6.13 15.82
C PHE A 104 5.74 6.59 15.65
N CYS A 105 5.33 7.63 16.39
CA CYS A 105 3.99 8.18 16.31
C CYS A 105 3.68 8.80 14.94
N LEU A 106 4.63 9.51 14.34
CA LEU A 106 4.53 10.06 12.98
C LEU A 106 4.42 8.96 11.92
N ALA A 107 5.20 7.89 12.05
CA ALA A 107 5.12 6.69 11.22
C ALA A 107 3.73 6.03 11.31
N ALA A 108 3.17 5.92 12.52
CA ALA A 108 1.84 5.35 12.72
C ALA A 108 0.75 6.23 12.07
N ALA A 109 0.79 7.55 12.29
CA ALA A 109 -0.17 8.48 11.72
C ALA A 109 -0.14 8.46 10.19
N SER A 110 1.06 8.46 9.60
CA SER A 110 1.23 8.49 8.14
C SER A 110 0.80 7.22 7.43
N ALA A 111 1.00 6.07 8.07
CA ALA A 111 0.47 4.80 7.59
C ALA A 111 -1.06 4.84 7.48
N GLY A 112 -1.73 5.48 8.45
CA GLY A 112 -3.17 5.73 8.42
C GLY A 112 -3.60 6.65 7.28
N VAL A 113 -2.88 7.75 7.05
CA VAL A 113 -3.17 8.64 5.91
C VAL A 113 -3.02 7.89 4.58
N TYR A 114 -1.95 7.12 4.42
CA TYR A 114 -1.72 6.34 3.21
C TYR A 114 -2.85 5.33 2.96
N LEU A 115 -3.21 4.55 3.98
CA LEU A 115 -4.24 3.53 3.90
C LEU A 115 -5.62 4.14 3.60
N THR A 116 -6.01 5.18 4.32
CA THR A 116 -7.30 5.84 4.15
C THR A 116 -7.43 6.51 2.78
N LEU A 117 -6.39 7.22 2.31
CA LEU A 117 -6.36 7.78 0.95
C LEU A 117 -6.40 6.69 -0.12
N TYR A 118 -5.70 5.57 0.08
CA TYR A 118 -5.74 4.44 -0.84
C TYR A 118 -7.15 3.88 -1.00
N ILE A 119 -7.86 3.64 0.10
CA ILE A 119 -9.22 3.11 0.07
C ILE A 119 -10.21 4.13 -0.47
N ALA A 120 -10.10 5.40 -0.05
CA ALA A 120 -10.97 6.48 -0.52
C ALA A 120 -10.91 6.62 -2.05
N ARG A 121 -9.72 6.55 -2.66
CA ARG A 121 -9.55 6.55 -4.13
C ARG A 121 -10.30 5.42 -4.81
N LEU A 122 -10.20 4.19 -4.29
CA LEU A 122 -10.87 3.02 -4.85
C LEU A 122 -12.41 3.09 -4.70
N GLU A 123 -12.89 3.71 -3.63
CA GLU A 123 -14.31 3.87 -3.36
C GLU A 123 -14.95 4.99 -4.20
N LEU A 124 -14.25 6.11 -4.38
CA LEU A 124 -14.70 7.27 -5.14
C LEU A 124 -14.67 7.04 -6.66
N CYS A 125 -13.77 6.19 -7.16
CA CYS A 125 -13.65 5.93 -8.59
C CYS A 125 -14.64 4.88 -9.11
N GLU A 126 -15.10 5.12 -10.35
CA GLU A 126 -15.84 4.15 -11.16
C GLU A 126 -14.99 2.91 -11.43
N PRO A 127 -15.60 1.70 -11.51
CA PRO A 127 -14.88 0.43 -11.67
C PRO A 127 -13.88 0.39 -12.83
N SER A 128 -14.21 1.02 -13.96
CA SER A 128 -13.38 1.09 -15.18
C SER A 128 -12.10 1.91 -14.99
N LEU A 129 -12.14 2.96 -14.16
CA LEU A 129 -11.04 3.90 -13.98
C LEU A 129 -10.16 3.57 -12.77
N ARG A 130 -10.56 2.63 -11.89
CA ARG A 130 -9.84 2.33 -10.64
C ARG A 130 -8.37 1.97 -10.88
N LEU A 131 -8.11 1.10 -11.85
CA LEU A 131 -6.76 0.67 -12.17
C LEU A 131 -5.91 1.87 -12.59
N VAL A 132 -6.39 2.66 -13.56
CA VAL A 132 -5.69 3.84 -14.06
C VAL A 132 -5.39 4.84 -12.93
N VAL A 133 -6.37 5.13 -12.08
CA VAL A 133 -6.19 6.05 -10.95
C VAL A 133 -5.18 5.52 -9.93
N THR A 134 -5.18 4.21 -9.64
CA THR A 134 -4.15 3.62 -8.77
C THR A 134 -2.76 3.67 -9.39
N MET A 135 -2.63 3.45 -10.69
CA MET A 135 -1.35 3.50 -11.40
C MET A 135 -0.78 4.91 -11.46
N VAL A 136 -1.61 5.89 -11.83
CA VAL A 136 -1.23 7.32 -11.84
C VAL A 136 -0.79 7.74 -10.44
N ALA A 137 -1.51 7.35 -9.40
CA ALA A 137 -1.13 7.69 -8.04
C ALA A 137 0.17 7.00 -7.60
N GLY A 138 0.45 5.77 -8.07
CA GLY A 138 1.73 5.10 -7.87
C GLY A 138 2.89 5.84 -8.53
N LEU A 139 2.75 6.24 -9.79
CA LEU A 139 3.76 7.05 -10.49
C LEU A 139 3.98 8.41 -9.80
N MET A 140 2.90 9.03 -9.33
CA MET A 140 2.95 10.26 -8.56
C MET A 140 3.71 10.09 -7.23
N THR A 141 3.60 8.94 -6.55
CA THR A 141 4.44 8.67 -5.37
C THR A 141 5.92 8.55 -5.72
N VAL A 142 6.27 7.97 -6.86
CA VAL A 142 7.66 7.87 -7.34
C VAL A 142 8.22 9.26 -7.68
N CYS A 143 7.43 10.11 -8.35
CA CYS A 143 7.82 11.51 -8.59
C CYS A 143 8.06 12.28 -7.28
N GLY A 144 7.25 12.05 -6.25
CA GLY A 144 7.46 12.60 -4.91
C GLY A 144 8.80 12.17 -4.33
N GLU A 145 9.14 10.88 -4.37
CA GLU A 145 10.42 10.36 -3.87
C GLU A 145 11.64 10.93 -4.60
N LEU A 146 11.53 11.14 -5.91
CA LEU A 146 12.59 11.79 -6.70
C LEU A 146 12.72 13.28 -6.38
N LEU A 147 11.59 13.98 -6.21
CA LEU A 147 11.59 15.38 -5.77
C LEU A 147 12.22 15.52 -4.39
N LEU A 148 11.87 14.63 -3.46
CA LEU A 148 12.46 14.58 -2.14
C LEU A 148 13.97 14.37 -2.19
N LEU A 149 14.45 13.44 -3.02
CA LEU A 149 15.88 13.22 -3.23
C LEU A 149 16.55 14.52 -3.69
N ALA A 150 15.95 15.26 -4.62
CA ALA A 150 16.46 16.54 -5.08
C ALA A 150 16.47 17.61 -3.96
N VAL A 151 15.41 17.69 -3.15
CA VAL A 151 15.35 18.61 -2.00
C VAL A 151 16.38 18.21 -0.94
N ALA A 152 16.61 16.92 -0.70
CA ALA A 152 17.64 16.44 0.22
C ALA A 152 19.07 16.80 -0.23
N LEU A 153 19.33 16.78 -1.54
CA LEU A 153 20.59 17.24 -2.11
C LEU A 153 20.78 18.76 -2.00
N GLY A 154 19.69 19.54 -2.07
CA GLY A 154 19.73 21.00 -1.92
C GLY A 154 19.72 21.50 -0.47
N CYS A 155 18.96 20.83 0.41
CA CYS A 155 18.81 21.18 1.81
C CYS A 155 19.67 20.26 2.68
N GLN A 156 20.85 20.72 3.07
CA GLN A 156 21.75 19.99 3.99
C GLN A 156 21.25 19.98 5.45
N SER A 157 20.09 20.59 5.75
CA SER A 157 19.49 20.58 7.09
C SER A 157 18.33 19.57 7.17
N TRP A 158 18.46 18.58 8.06
CA TRP A 158 17.44 17.55 8.27
C TRP A 158 16.13 18.12 8.83
N ARG A 159 16.20 19.18 9.65
CA ARG A 159 15.03 19.91 10.16
C ARG A 159 14.31 20.68 9.05
N GLY A 160 15.06 21.30 8.14
CA GLY A 160 14.51 21.98 6.97
C GLY A 160 13.80 21.00 6.04
N LEU A 161 14.37 19.81 5.83
CA LEU A 161 13.76 18.76 5.01
C LEU A 161 12.45 18.23 5.60
N LEU A 162 12.41 18.01 6.92
CA LEU A 162 11.17 17.62 7.63
C LEU A 162 10.11 18.73 7.57
N GLY A 163 10.50 20.00 7.76
CA GLY A 163 9.62 21.15 7.66
C GLY A 163 9.05 21.34 6.25
N ALA A 164 9.89 21.23 5.22
CA ALA A 164 9.49 21.30 3.82
C ALA A 164 8.50 20.18 3.46
N GLY A 165 8.68 18.99 4.05
CA GLY A 165 7.72 17.90 3.94
C GLY A 165 6.38 18.20 4.66
N ALA A 166 6.42 18.76 5.87
CA ALA A 166 5.20 19.05 6.64
C ALA A 166 4.35 20.17 6.01
N ALA A 167 4.96 21.12 5.29
CA ALA A 167 4.27 22.24 4.65
C ALA A 167 3.06 21.82 3.78
N PRO A 168 3.17 20.93 2.77
CA PRO A 168 2.02 20.50 1.98
C PRO A 168 0.95 19.78 2.79
N LEU A 169 1.30 19.09 3.89
CA LEU A 169 0.31 18.47 4.79
C LEU A 169 -0.53 19.52 5.51
N THR A 170 0.10 20.60 5.97
CA THR A 170 -0.59 21.71 6.65
C THR A 170 -1.47 22.51 5.68
N LEU A 171 -1.01 22.71 4.44
CA LEU A 171 -1.82 23.31 3.37
C LEU A 171 -3.04 22.45 3.02
N PHE A 172 -2.86 21.12 2.98
CA PHE A 172 -3.97 20.21 2.73
C PHE A 172 -4.96 20.17 3.91
N LEU A 173 -4.48 20.23 5.15
CA LEU A 173 -5.34 20.30 6.33
C LEU A 173 -6.19 21.58 6.33
N SER A 174 -5.60 22.72 5.95
CA SER A 174 -6.30 24.00 5.85
C SER A 174 -7.31 24.05 4.70
N TYR A 175 -7.03 23.39 3.57
CA TYR A 175 -7.98 23.24 2.46
C TYR A 175 -9.05 22.14 2.72
N GLY A 176 -8.77 21.19 3.60
CA GLY A 176 -9.61 20.01 3.91
C GLY A 176 -10.67 20.21 5.01
N ILE A 177 -10.82 21.44 5.53
CA ILE A 177 -11.86 21.86 6.50
C ILE A 177 -13.27 21.68 5.87
N PRO A 178 -14.32 21.33 6.65
CA PRO A 178 -15.47 20.56 6.13
C PRO A 178 -16.26 21.31 5.04
N GLY A 179 -16.34 20.67 3.87
CA GLY A 179 -17.09 21.16 2.71
C GLY A 179 -16.64 20.57 1.37
N VAL A 180 -15.35 20.20 1.26
CA VAL A 180 -14.72 19.76 -0.01
C VAL A 180 -14.57 18.24 -0.12
N PHE A 181 -14.46 17.51 1.00
CA PHE A 181 -14.35 16.06 1.01
C PHE A 181 -15.70 15.39 1.29
N PRO A 182 -16.41 14.93 0.25
CA PRO A 182 -17.58 14.10 0.48
C PRO A 182 -17.16 12.81 1.18
N GLU A 183 -17.88 12.42 2.22
CA GLU A 183 -17.73 11.10 2.83
C GLU A 183 -18.02 10.03 1.77
N SER A 184 -17.35 8.86 1.84
CA SER A 184 -17.45 7.92 0.73
C SER A 184 -18.91 7.45 0.57
N PRO A 185 -19.53 7.63 -0.61
CA PRO A 185 -20.96 7.38 -0.79
C PRO A 185 -21.32 5.92 -0.50
N ARG A 186 -20.37 4.98 -0.69
CA ARG A 186 -20.54 3.56 -0.34
C ARG A 186 -20.56 3.32 1.17
N TRP A 187 -19.78 4.07 1.94
CA TRP A 187 -19.86 4.01 3.40
C TRP A 187 -21.15 4.65 3.89
N LEU A 188 -21.58 5.78 3.32
CA LEU A 188 -22.88 6.41 3.63
C LEU A 188 -24.09 5.55 3.23
N LEU A 189 -23.98 4.70 2.22
CA LEU A 189 -25.04 3.75 1.86
C LEU A 189 -25.12 2.56 2.84
N LEU A 190 -24.00 2.20 3.48
CA LEU A 190 -23.93 1.10 4.46
C LEU A 190 -24.09 1.59 5.91
N SER A 191 -23.83 2.87 6.16
CA SER A 191 -23.98 3.59 7.42
C SER A 191 -25.31 4.32 7.34
N GLU A 192 -26.35 3.88 8.06
CA GLU A 192 -27.76 4.37 8.01
C GLU A 192 -27.96 5.89 8.26
N ARG A 193 -27.34 6.77 7.47
CA ARG A 193 -27.41 8.23 7.59
C ARG A 193 -28.14 8.79 6.37
N SER A 194 -29.41 8.44 6.26
CA SER A 194 -30.33 8.85 5.20
C SER A 194 -30.45 10.38 5.03
N ALA A 195 -30.21 11.16 6.09
CA ALA A 195 -30.25 12.62 6.04
C ALA A 195 -29.11 13.25 5.22
N ASP A 196 -27.89 12.68 5.25
CA ASP A 196 -26.75 13.17 4.47
C ASP A 196 -26.83 12.72 2.99
N MET A 197 -27.62 11.69 2.70
CA MET A 197 -27.81 11.15 1.35
C MET A 197 -28.76 12.02 0.50
N ASN A 198 -29.80 12.58 1.12
CA ASN A 198 -30.74 13.49 0.44
C ASN A 198 -30.05 14.78 0.00
N SER A 199 -29.20 15.37 0.84
CA SER A 199 -28.41 16.54 0.47
C SER A 199 -27.38 16.24 -0.62
N PHE A 200 -26.82 15.02 -0.65
CA PHE A 200 -25.91 14.57 -1.70
C PHE A 200 -26.62 14.33 -3.04
N SER A 201 -27.83 13.75 -2.99
CA SER A 201 -28.70 13.51 -4.14
C SER A 201 -29.21 14.83 -4.74
N GLU A 202 -29.65 15.77 -3.90
CA GLU A 202 -30.09 17.10 -4.30
C GLU A 202 -28.96 17.92 -4.95
N ARG A 203 -27.75 17.88 -4.37
CA ARG A 203 -26.56 18.55 -4.93
C ARG A 203 -26.08 17.91 -6.24
N ARG A 204 -26.41 16.63 -6.47
CA ARG A 204 -26.12 15.92 -7.72
C ARG A 204 -27.17 16.21 -8.79
N ASN A 205 -28.45 16.26 -8.42
CA ASN A 205 -29.55 16.61 -9.33
C ASN A 205 -29.47 18.06 -9.80
N SER A 206 -29.01 19.00 -8.97
CA SER A 206 -28.79 20.40 -9.38
C SER A 206 -27.65 20.58 -10.40
N THR A 207 -26.82 19.55 -10.61
CA THR A 207 -25.67 19.61 -11.53
C THR A 207 -25.86 18.70 -12.78
N ARG A 208 -27.00 18.01 -12.89
CA ARG A 208 -27.25 16.98 -13.92
C ARG A 208 -28.63 17.07 -14.57
N GLU A 209 -29.13 18.28 -14.82
CA GLU A 209 -30.15 18.45 -15.87
C GLU A 209 -29.50 18.18 -17.23
N GLY A 210 -29.75 16.98 -17.78
CA GLY A 210 -29.45 16.64 -19.16
C GLY A 210 -28.34 15.60 -19.37
N ARG A 211 -28.46 14.39 -18.80
CA ARG A 211 -28.09 13.16 -19.52
C ARG A 211 -28.60 11.90 -18.83
N ASP A 212 -29.52 11.24 -19.52
CA ASP A 212 -30.02 9.90 -19.24
C ASP A 212 -28.86 8.91 -19.09
N ASP A 213 -28.83 8.19 -17.97
CA ASP A 213 -28.03 6.98 -17.82
C ASP A 213 -28.69 6.06 -16.78
N GLU A 214 -29.44 5.10 -17.32
CA GLU A 214 -29.98 3.88 -16.72
C GLU A 214 -28.85 2.98 -16.18
N SER A 215 -28.14 3.41 -15.13
CA SER A 215 -27.14 2.56 -14.45
C SER A 215 -27.21 2.60 -12.92
N PHE A 216 -28.12 3.37 -12.35
CA PHE A 216 -28.30 3.52 -10.89
C PHE A 216 -29.68 3.09 -10.37
N THR A 217 -30.62 2.71 -11.24
CA THR A 217 -32.00 2.34 -10.90
C THR A 217 -32.17 0.94 -10.31
N GLY A 218 -31.11 0.12 -10.23
CA GLY A 218 -31.16 -1.22 -9.62
C GLY A 218 -31.07 -1.25 -8.08
N LEU A 219 -31.02 -0.11 -7.40
CA LEU A 219 -30.76 -0.01 -5.95
C LEU A 219 -32.03 0.07 -5.08
N ASN A 220 -33.23 0.05 -5.65
CA ASN A 220 -34.48 0.33 -4.91
C ASN A 220 -35.30 -0.89 -4.48
N THR A 221 -34.83 -2.12 -4.66
CA THR A 221 -35.59 -3.28 -4.20
C THR A 221 -34.71 -4.19 -3.37
N THR A 222 -34.86 -4.05 -2.05
CA THR A 222 -34.69 -5.01 -0.94
C THR A 222 -33.87 -4.39 0.18
N SER A 223 -34.49 -3.50 0.97
CA SER A 223 -33.99 -3.16 2.30
C SER A 223 -34.16 -4.39 3.20
N PRO A 224 -33.08 -5.05 3.69
CA PRO A 224 -33.22 -6.01 4.77
C PRO A 224 -33.64 -5.28 6.06
N PRO A 225 -34.30 -5.97 7.01
CA PRO A 225 -34.96 -5.33 8.15
C PRO A 225 -33.98 -4.62 9.10
N LEU A 226 -34.54 -3.55 9.66
CA LEU A 226 -34.02 -2.56 10.60
C LEU A 226 -33.63 -3.14 11.98
N SER A 227 -32.74 -4.14 12.06
CA SER A 227 -32.25 -4.65 13.36
C SER A 227 -31.16 -5.71 13.21
N ALA A 228 -29.91 -5.30 12.93
CA ALA A 228 -28.69 -5.99 13.36
C ALA A 228 -27.48 -5.31 12.70
N ARG A 229 -26.74 -4.49 13.45
CA ARG A 229 -25.32 -4.34 13.13
C ARG A 229 -24.71 -5.75 13.21
N PRO A 230 -24.11 -6.34 12.17
CA PRO A 230 -23.13 -7.36 12.43
C PRO A 230 -21.98 -6.63 13.12
N ARG A 231 -21.87 -6.79 14.45
CA ARG A 231 -20.65 -6.48 15.16
C ARG A 231 -19.63 -7.46 14.58
N LEU A 232 -18.98 -7.09 13.49
CA LEU A 232 -18.11 -8.04 12.81
C LEU A 232 -16.94 -8.34 13.75
N SER A 233 -17.08 -9.48 14.41
CA SER A 233 -16.16 -9.93 15.43
C SER A 233 -15.07 -10.69 14.69
N PHE A 234 -13.80 -10.55 15.08
CA PHE A 234 -12.70 -11.36 14.55
C PHE A 234 -13.05 -12.86 14.35
N PRO A 235 -13.82 -13.53 15.22
CA PRO A 235 -14.26 -14.91 14.97
C PRO A 235 -15.17 -15.10 13.75
N GLU A 236 -16.04 -14.15 13.39
CA GLU A 236 -16.87 -14.22 12.18
C GLU A 236 -16.02 -14.10 10.90
N LEU A 237 -14.95 -13.29 10.95
CA LEU A 237 -13.98 -13.19 9.86
C LEU A 237 -13.20 -14.50 9.68
N VAL A 238 -12.77 -15.13 10.77
CA VAL A 238 -12.11 -16.44 10.76
C VAL A 238 -13.06 -17.54 10.27
N HIS A 239 -14.36 -17.41 10.55
CA HIS A 239 -15.38 -18.33 10.06
C HIS A 239 -15.52 -18.28 8.53
N SER A 240 -15.36 -17.09 7.92
CA SER A 240 -15.35 -16.92 6.46
C SER A 240 -14.06 -17.46 5.81
N ARG A 241 -14.03 -18.79 5.60
CA ARG A 241 -12.82 -19.54 5.22
C ARG A 241 -12.14 -19.04 3.94
N ASN A 242 -12.90 -18.54 2.97
CA ASN A 242 -12.36 -18.04 1.71
C ASN A 242 -11.69 -16.67 1.84
N ILE A 243 -12.29 -15.76 2.62
CA ILE A 243 -11.76 -14.41 2.84
C ILE A 243 -10.49 -14.49 3.67
N TRP A 244 -10.52 -15.26 4.76
CA TRP A 244 -9.33 -15.50 5.60
C TRP A 244 -8.19 -16.13 4.81
N LYS A 245 -8.49 -17.15 3.99
CA LYS A 245 -7.50 -17.78 3.10
C LYS A 245 -6.87 -16.78 2.13
N ASN A 246 -7.68 -15.95 1.46
CA ASN A 246 -7.17 -14.94 0.53
C ASN A 246 -6.30 -13.91 1.25
N LEU A 247 -6.70 -13.50 2.46
CA LEU A 247 -5.91 -12.59 3.31
C LEU A 247 -4.58 -13.20 3.73
N CYS A 248 -4.57 -14.46 4.18
CA CYS A 248 -3.34 -15.16 4.55
C CYS A 248 -2.38 -15.30 3.38
N VAL A 249 -2.87 -15.67 2.19
CA VAL A 249 -1.99 -15.82 1.02
C VAL A 249 -1.44 -14.46 0.56
N LEU A 250 -2.28 -13.43 0.44
CA LEU A 250 -1.81 -12.10 0.03
C LEU A 250 -0.88 -11.46 1.06
N GLY A 251 -1.16 -11.68 2.35
CA GLY A 251 -0.32 -11.26 3.46
C GLY A 251 1.04 -11.96 3.44
N PHE A 252 1.07 -13.27 3.21
CA PHE A 252 2.30 -14.05 3.07
C PHE A 252 3.12 -13.62 1.86
N THR A 253 2.49 -13.40 0.69
CA THR A 253 3.16 -12.87 -0.49
C THR A 253 3.74 -11.48 -0.22
N SER A 254 2.97 -10.58 0.42
CA SER A 254 3.43 -9.24 0.80
C SER A 254 4.62 -9.26 1.75
N PHE A 255 4.60 -10.14 2.76
CA PHE A 255 5.71 -10.38 3.68
C PHE A 255 6.99 -10.77 2.92
N ILE A 256 6.89 -11.74 2.01
CA ILE A 256 8.05 -12.23 1.26
C ILE A 256 8.57 -11.17 0.29
N SER A 257 7.70 -10.46 -0.45
CA SER A 257 8.15 -9.42 -1.37
C SER A 257 8.95 -8.35 -0.62
N HIS A 258 8.41 -7.81 0.46
CA HIS A 258 9.10 -6.78 1.23
C HIS A 258 10.39 -7.29 1.90
N GLY A 259 10.43 -8.55 2.35
CA GLY A 259 11.64 -9.17 2.90
C GLY A 259 12.74 -9.38 1.85
N ILE A 260 12.41 -9.97 0.71
CA ILE A 260 13.37 -10.22 -0.39
C ILE A 260 13.91 -8.92 -0.99
N SER A 261 13.07 -7.88 -1.08
CA SER A 261 13.47 -6.56 -1.59
C SER A 261 14.71 -6.03 -0.85
N HIS A 262 14.82 -6.31 0.46
CA HIS A 262 15.99 -5.93 1.23
C HIS A 262 17.26 -6.64 0.76
N CYS A 263 17.22 -7.94 0.53
CA CYS A 263 18.37 -8.73 0.10
C CYS A 263 19.04 -8.13 -1.15
N TYR A 264 18.23 -7.65 -2.11
CA TYR A 264 18.75 -6.99 -3.32
C TYR A 264 19.27 -5.56 -3.09
N SER A 265 18.71 -4.83 -2.12
CA SER A 265 19.19 -3.49 -1.78
C SER A 265 20.47 -3.51 -0.94
N SER A 266 20.64 -4.52 -0.07
CA SER A 266 21.73 -4.64 0.89
C SER A 266 23.05 -5.06 0.21
N PHE A 267 22.96 -5.92 -0.82
CA PHE A 267 24.10 -6.31 -1.66
C PHE A 267 24.80 -5.11 -2.34
N ARG A 268 24.11 -3.98 -2.46
CA ARG A 268 24.63 -2.73 -3.05
C ARG A 268 25.44 -1.86 -2.08
N GLY A 269 25.28 -2.07 -0.76
CA GLY A 269 25.88 -1.25 0.28
C GLY A 269 27.33 -1.61 0.63
N ASP A 270 27.76 -2.84 0.32
CA ASP A 270 29.11 -3.33 0.65
C ASP A 270 30.17 -2.87 -0.37
N VAL A 271 29.75 -2.43 -1.56
CA VAL A 271 30.64 -1.82 -2.56
C VAL A 271 30.78 -0.32 -2.27
N ARG A 272 31.67 0.00 -1.32
CA ARG A 272 32.18 1.34 -0.96
C ARG A 272 31.14 2.26 -0.30
N GLY A 273 31.16 2.29 1.04
CA GLY A 273 30.41 3.19 1.92
C GLY A 273 30.80 4.67 1.83
N THR A 274 30.86 5.23 0.62
CA THR A 274 30.99 6.66 0.38
C THR A 274 29.61 7.31 0.23
N ALA A 275 29.34 8.46 0.84
CA ALA A 275 28.07 9.20 0.70
C ALA A 275 27.44 9.24 -0.73
N PRO A 276 28.20 9.38 -1.84
CA PRO A 276 27.62 9.30 -3.19
C PRO A 276 26.99 7.94 -3.55
N SER A 277 27.50 6.81 -3.06
CA SER A 277 26.98 5.47 -3.42
C SER A 277 25.58 5.21 -2.85
N PHE A 278 25.23 5.83 -1.72
CA PHE A 278 23.90 5.77 -1.13
C PHE A 278 22.84 6.44 -2.01
N TYR A 279 23.10 7.67 -2.48
CA TYR A 279 22.16 8.42 -3.33
C TYR A 279 21.92 7.71 -4.66
N TRP A 280 22.98 7.17 -5.28
CA TRP A 280 22.86 6.36 -6.52
C TRP A 280 22.04 5.08 -6.31
N THR A 281 22.27 4.38 -5.20
CA THR A 281 21.53 3.16 -4.85
C THR A 281 20.05 3.46 -4.59
N TYR A 282 19.76 4.56 -3.90
CA TYR A 282 18.40 5.03 -3.66
C TYR A 282 17.70 5.40 -4.96
N LEU A 283 18.35 6.20 -5.83
CA LEU A 283 17.82 6.59 -7.14
C LEU A 283 17.46 5.35 -7.97
N LEU A 284 18.33 4.33 -7.97
CA LEU A 284 18.12 3.10 -8.72
C LEU A 284 17.00 2.22 -8.13
N SER A 285 16.77 2.29 -6.82
CA SER A 285 15.63 1.62 -6.17
C SER A 285 14.31 2.30 -6.52
N VAL A 286 14.27 3.63 -6.46
CA VAL A 286 13.10 4.45 -6.80
C VAL A 286 12.75 4.30 -8.28
N SER A 287 13.75 4.32 -9.18
CA SER A 287 13.53 4.12 -10.62
C SER A 287 13.04 2.71 -10.93
N ALA A 288 13.56 1.68 -10.26
CA ALA A 288 13.03 0.32 -10.37
C ALA A 288 11.57 0.23 -9.90
N GLY A 289 11.20 0.95 -8.84
CA GLY A 289 9.81 1.08 -8.38
C GLY A 289 8.91 1.78 -9.41
N GLY A 290 9.39 2.87 -10.02
CA GLY A 290 8.70 3.56 -11.11
C GLY A 290 8.47 2.67 -12.33
N GLY A 291 9.50 1.93 -12.74
CA GLY A 291 9.39 0.93 -13.79
C GLY A 291 8.34 -0.14 -13.46
N ALA A 292 8.29 -0.60 -12.20
CA ALA A 292 7.32 -1.60 -11.78
C ALA A 292 5.88 -1.09 -11.93
N TRP A 293 5.61 0.17 -11.56
CA TRP A 293 4.30 0.79 -11.75
C TRP A 293 3.93 0.93 -13.25
N LEU A 294 4.87 1.34 -14.09
CA LEU A 294 4.64 1.44 -15.54
C LEU A 294 4.32 0.07 -16.15
N LEU A 295 5.07 -0.96 -15.77
CA LEU A 295 4.87 -2.30 -16.31
C LEU A 295 3.57 -2.91 -15.80
N LEU A 296 3.20 -2.67 -14.53
CA LEU A 296 1.88 -3.06 -14.00
C LEU A 296 0.75 -2.38 -14.78
N TRP A 297 0.86 -1.10 -15.11
CA TRP A 297 -0.15 -0.41 -15.91
C TRP A 297 -0.37 -1.09 -17.28
N VAL A 298 0.71 -1.46 -17.97
CA VAL A 298 0.64 -2.12 -19.28
C VAL A 298 0.12 -3.57 -19.20
N THR A 299 0.49 -4.29 -18.14
CA THR A 299 0.28 -5.75 -18.07
C THR A 299 -1.05 -6.13 -17.41
N VAL A 300 -1.51 -5.40 -16.37
CA VAL A 300 -2.63 -5.81 -15.50
C VAL A 300 -3.94 -6.05 -16.26
N ASP A 301 -4.25 -5.22 -17.25
CA ASP A 301 -5.45 -5.40 -18.05
C ASP A 301 -5.32 -6.47 -19.13
N ARG A 302 -4.11 -6.81 -19.58
CA ARG A 302 -3.90 -7.86 -20.59
C ARG A 302 -3.86 -9.25 -19.97
N CYS A 303 -2.94 -9.48 -19.04
CA CYS A 303 -2.62 -10.83 -18.53
C CYS A 303 -3.43 -11.24 -17.28
N GLY A 304 -4.21 -10.33 -16.68
CA GLY A 304 -4.96 -10.60 -15.45
C GLY A 304 -4.09 -10.48 -14.19
N ARG A 305 -4.73 -10.28 -13.03
CA ARG A 305 -4.03 -9.91 -11.78
C ARG A 305 -3.24 -11.08 -11.23
N ARG A 306 -3.84 -12.28 -11.21
CA ARG A 306 -3.20 -13.49 -10.68
C ARG A 306 -2.01 -13.92 -11.53
N GLY A 307 -2.15 -13.89 -12.86
CA GLY A 307 -1.10 -14.31 -13.78
C GLY A 307 0.16 -13.47 -13.63
N ILE A 308 0.00 -12.16 -13.48
CA ILE A 308 1.10 -11.23 -13.29
C ILE A 308 1.73 -11.37 -11.90
N LEU A 309 0.90 -11.57 -10.87
CA LEU A 309 1.39 -11.82 -9.51
C LEU A 309 2.24 -13.10 -9.46
N LEU A 310 1.81 -14.17 -10.15
CA LEU A 310 2.61 -15.38 -10.29
C LEU A 310 3.92 -15.10 -11.03
N LEU A 311 3.86 -14.38 -12.15
CA LEU A 311 5.05 -14.08 -12.96
C LEU A 311 6.10 -13.26 -12.20
N PHE A 312 5.72 -12.20 -11.49
CA PHE A 312 6.71 -11.44 -10.72
C PHE A 312 7.20 -12.19 -9.50
N MET A 313 6.35 -12.97 -8.84
CA MET A 313 6.79 -13.76 -7.70
C MET A 313 7.77 -14.87 -8.12
N THR A 314 7.55 -15.52 -9.26
CA THR A 314 8.52 -16.49 -9.82
C THR A 314 9.79 -15.82 -10.28
N MET A 315 9.72 -14.65 -10.94
CA MET A 315 10.92 -13.88 -11.32
C MET A 315 11.74 -13.47 -10.09
N THR A 316 11.07 -13.05 -9.01
CA THR A 316 11.72 -12.70 -7.74
C THR A 316 12.43 -13.93 -7.15
N GLY A 317 11.74 -15.07 -7.03
CA GLY A 317 12.34 -16.30 -6.51
C GLY A 317 13.46 -16.87 -7.39
N LEU A 318 13.35 -16.75 -8.72
CA LEU A 318 14.39 -17.21 -9.63
C LEU A 318 15.64 -16.32 -9.55
N ALA A 319 15.46 -14.99 -9.51
CA ALA A 319 16.57 -14.06 -9.33
C ALA A 319 17.31 -14.33 -8.02
N SER A 320 16.60 -14.58 -6.91
CA SER A 320 17.24 -14.90 -5.63
C SER A 320 17.97 -16.24 -5.65
N LEU A 321 17.44 -17.28 -6.33
CA LEU A 321 18.12 -18.58 -6.48
C LEU A 321 19.37 -18.49 -7.35
N ILE A 322 19.33 -17.73 -8.45
CA ILE A 322 20.49 -17.49 -9.31
C ILE A 322 21.58 -16.77 -8.53
N LEU A 323 21.23 -15.71 -7.81
CA LEU A 323 22.15 -14.97 -6.95
C LEU A 323 22.72 -15.83 -5.82
N LEU A 324 21.95 -16.79 -5.30
CA LEU A 324 22.43 -17.70 -4.25
C LEU A 324 23.40 -18.77 -4.78
N GLY A 325 23.11 -19.37 -5.93
CA GLY A 325 23.85 -20.54 -6.43
C GLY A 325 24.99 -20.24 -7.39
N LEU A 326 24.96 -19.10 -8.08
CA LEU A 326 25.91 -18.75 -9.14
C LEU A 326 26.76 -17.52 -8.80
N MET A 327 26.70 -17.01 -7.58
CA MET A 327 27.37 -15.75 -7.20
C MET A 327 28.86 -15.76 -7.51
N GLU A 328 29.57 -16.84 -7.17
CA GLU A 328 31.02 -16.98 -7.36
C GLU A 328 31.43 -17.09 -8.84
N TYR A 329 30.48 -17.40 -9.73
CA TYR A 329 30.73 -17.62 -11.16
C TYR A 329 30.23 -16.47 -12.05
N LEU A 330 29.46 -15.53 -11.50
CA LEU A 330 28.88 -14.42 -12.24
C LEU A 330 29.79 -13.20 -12.24
N SER A 331 29.78 -12.43 -13.33
CA SER A 331 30.42 -11.12 -13.36
C SER A 331 29.65 -10.12 -12.50
N GLU A 332 30.33 -9.10 -11.98
CA GLU A 332 29.71 -7.98 -11.23
C GLU A 332 28.53 -7.34 -11.98
N ALA A 333 28.63 -7.23 -13.31
CA ALA A 333 27.56 -6.73 -14.17
C ALA A 333 26.34 -7.67 -14.15
N ALA A 334 26.53 -8.98 -14.19
CA ALA A 334 25.41 -9.93 -14.11
C ALA A 334 24.74 -9.91 -12.73
N ILE A 335 25.53 -9.82 -11.65
CA ILE A 335 25.02 -9.75 -10.28
C ILE A 335 24.14 -8.50 -10.09
N THR A 336 24.59 -7.34 -10.60
CA THR A 336 23.80 -6.11 -10.54
C THR A 336 22.50 -6.18 -11.35
N VAL A 337 22.53 -6.79 -12.54
CA VAL A 337 21.33 -6.98 -13.37
C VAL A 337 20.30 -7.87 -12.68
N PHE A 338 20.71 -9.03 -12.13
CA PHE A 338 19.79 -9.92 -11.42
C PHE A 338 19.25 -9.28 -10.13
N SER A 339 20.06 -8.49 -9.43
CA SER A 339 19.62 -7.76 -8.23
C SER A 339 18.60 -6.68 -8.56
N VAL A 340 18.80 -5.92 -9.65
CA VAL A 340 17.82 -4.92 -10.11
C VAL A 340 16.54 -5.59 -10.57
N LEU A 341 16.64 -6.71 -11.30
CA LEU A 341 15.49 -7.47 -11.77
C LEU A 341 14.66 -8.04 -10.60
N GLY A 342 15.35 -8.59 -9.59
CA GLY A 342 14.74 -9.07 -8.36
C GLY A 342 14.07 -7.95 -7.56
N LEU A 343 14.74 -6.80 -7.42
CA LEU A 343 14.20 -5.64 -6.73
C LEU A 343 12.94 -5.10 -7.44
N PHE A 344 13.01 -4.98 -8.77
CA PHE A 344 11.89 -4.56 -9.62
C PHE A 344 10.69 -5.50 -9.47
N SER A 345 10.91 -6.81 -9.63
CA SER A 345 9.85 -7.81 -9.57
C SER A 345 9.23 -7.92 -8.17
N SER A 346 10.04 -7.78 -7.13
CA SER A 346 9.56 -7.72 -5.76
C SER A 346 8.66 -6.49 -5.50
N GLN A 347 9.08 -5.30 -5.94
CA GLN A 347 8.29 -4.08 -5.81
C GLN A 347 6.97 -4.14 -6.61
N ALA A 348 7.00 -4.76 -7.79
CA ALA A 348 5.80 -5.02 -8.59
C ALA A 348 4.83 -5.96 -7.85
N THR A 349 5.36 -7.04 -7.26
CA THR A 349 4.58 -8.01 -6.47
C THR A 349 3.95 -7.35 -5.26
N ALA A 350 4.71 -6.56 -4.49
CA ALA A 350 4.21 -5.83 -3.32
C ALA A 350 3.06 -4.87 -3.66
N SER A 351 3.23 -4.09 -4.73
CA SER A 351 2.21 -3.12 -5.19
C SER A 351 0.94 -3.81 -5.68
N LEU A 352 1.11 -4.89 -6.46
CA LEU A 352 0.00 -5.69 -6.97
C LEU A 352 -0.74 -6.45 -5.86
N CYS A 353 -0.04 -6.92 -4.82
CA CYS A 353 -0.66 -7.52 -3.64
C CYS A 353 -1.62 -6.57 -2.93
N ILE A 354 -1.24 -5.30 -2.76
CA ILE A 354 -2.09 -4.29 -2.12
C ILE A 354 -3.34 -4.02 -2.99
N LEU A 355 -3.15 -3.87 -4.30
CA LEU A 355 -4.26 -3.70 -5.25
C LEU A 355 -5.21 -4.88 -5.24
N PHE A 356 -4.67 -6.09 -5.29
CA PHE A 356 -5.47 -7.31 -5.33
C PHE A 356 -6.23 -7.54 -4.03
N THR A 357 -5.61 -7.21 -2.89
CA THR A 357 -6.27 -7.22 -1.58
C THR A 357 -7.46 -6.27 -1.57
N ALA A 358 -7.31 -5.06 -2.08
CA ALA A 358 -8.39 -4.09 -2.08
C ALA A 358 -9.54 -4.44 -3.04
N GLU A 359 -9.26 -5.15 -4.15
CA GLU A 359 -10.27 -5.68 -5.07
C GLU A 359 -11.04 -6.88 -4.48
N ILE A 360 -10.36 -7.78 -3.75
CA ILE A 360 -10.98 -9.00 -3.19
C ILE A 360 -11.70 -8.72 -1.86
N MET A 361 -11.22 -7.78 -1.06
CA MET A 361 -11.78 -7.54 0.28
C MET A 361 -13.14 -6.81 0.20
N PRO A 362 -14.15 -7.29 0.95
CA PRO A 362 -15.45 -6.63 1.00
C PRO A 362 -15.35 -5.25 1.63
N THR A 363 -16.19 -4.32 1.16
CA THR A 363 -16.14 -2.90 1.55
C THR A 363 -16.12 -2.67 3.08
N ILE A 364 -16.85 -3.49 3.83
CA ILE A 364 -17.02 -3.40 5.29
C ILE A 364 -15.70 -3.63 6.05
N ILE A 365 -14.82 -4.49 5.53
CA ILE A 365 -13.53 -4.87 6.15
C ILE A 365 -12.33 -4.52 5.28
N ARG A 366 -12.53 -3.76 4.20
CA ARG A 366 -11.48 -3.47 3.23
C ARG A 366 -10.32 -2.75 3.90
N GLY A 367 -10.58 -1.83 4.83
CA GLY A 367 -9.53 -1.09 5.51
C GLY A 367 -8.68 -1.96 6.40
N SER A 368 -9.31 -2.78 7.23
CA SER A 368 -8.64 -3.76 8.08
C SER A 368 -7.87 -4.80 7.26
N GLY A 369 -8.44 -5.29 6.15
CA GLY A 369 -7.79 -6.27 5.27
C GLY A 369 -6.55 -5.70 4.57
N VAL A 370 -6.66 -4.54 3.93
CA VAL A 370 -5.51 -3.87 3.27
C VAL A 370 -4.48 -3.46 4.32
N GLY A 371 -4.90 -2.95 5.48
CA GLY A 371 -4.03 -2.62 6.61
C GLY A 371 -3.26 -3.84 7.13
N ALA A 372 -3.90 -5.01 7.24
CA ALA A 372 -3.25 -6.25 7.65
C ALA A 372 -2.19 -6.74 6.64
N VAL A 373 -2.48 -6.67 5.33
CA VAL A 373 -1.50 -7.05 4.28
C VAL A 373 -0.31 -6.09 4.25
N LEU A 374 -0.54 -4.80 4.47
CA LEU A 374 0.53 -3.81 4.62
C LEU A 374 1.35 -4.06 5.90
N ALA A 375 0.70 -4.39 7.01
CA ALA A 375 1.35 -4.71 8.28
C ALA A 375 2.25 -5.94 8.14
N LEU A 376 1.80 -7.01 7.48
CA LEU A 376 2.63 -8.18 7.17
C LEU A 376 3.81 -7.85 6.26
N GLY A 377 3.61 -6.95 5.29
CA GLY A 377 4.71 -6.38 4.51
C GLY A 377 5.73 -5.60 5.37
N CYS A 378 5.28 -4.91 6.42
CA CYS A 378 6.17 -4.23 7.38
C CYS A 378 6.99 -5.23 8.19
N VAL A 379 6.41 -6.36 8.61
CA VAL A 379 7.17 -7.46 9.25
C VAL A 379 8.23 -8.00 8.29
N GLY A 380 7.92 -8.07 6.99
CA GLY A 380 8.88 -8.41 5.94
C GLY A 380 10.05 -7.42 5.89
N ARG A 381 9.78 -6.11 5.96
CA ARG A 381 10.84 -5.07 6.00
C ARG A 381 11.66 -5.11 7.29
N LEU A 382 11.07 -5.54 8.41
CA LEU A 382 11.73 -5.55 9.71
C LEU A 382 12.90 -6.55 9.78
N SER A 383 12.94 -7.54 8.89
CA SER A 383 14.06 -8.48 8.81
C SER A 383 15.40 -7.82 8.52
N SER A 384 15.38 -6.66 7.84
CA SER A 384 16.55 -5.87 7.46
C SER A 384 17.33 -5.34 8.68
N PRO A 385 16.80 -4.38 9.47
CA PRO A 385 17.57 -3.80 10.57
C PRO A 385 17.84 -4.81 11.71
N LEU A 386 17.01 -5.86 11.82
CA LEU A 386 17.26 -6.96 12.76
C LEU A 386 18.47 -7.81 12.37
N MET A 387 18.77 -7.92 11.07
CA MET A 387 19.95 -8.63 10.59
C MET A 387 21.22 -7.82 10.84
N ASP A 388 21.18 -6.53 10.53
CA ASP A 388 22.33 -5.64 10.75
C ASP A 388 22.72 -5.56 12.23
N LEU A 389 21.75 -5.70 13.15
CA LEU A 389 21.99 -5.76 14.59
C LEU A 389 22.66 -7.08 15.05
N ARG A 390 22.58 -8.16 14.27
CA ARG A 390 22.97 -9.53 14.70
C ARG A 390 24.35 -9.99 14.22
N ASN A 391 25.15 -9.12 13.59
CA ASN A 391 26.54 -9.35 13.16
C ASN A 391 26.77 -10.52 12.16
N HIS A 392 26.93 -10.15 10.88
CA HIS A 392 27.70 -10.75 9.77
C HIS A 392 27.51 -12.21 9.29
N TYR A 393 26.88 -13.14 10.01
CA TYR A 393 26.77 -14.55 9.54
C TYR A 393 25.44 -14.93 8.84
N GLY A 394 24.55 -13.97 8.59
CA GLY A 394 23.16 -14.26 8.21
C GLY A 394 22.78 -14.14 6.73
N TYR A 395 23.60 -13.55 5.87
CA TYR A 395 23.17 -13.19 4.50
C TYR A 395 22.84 -14.41 3.64
N PHE A 396 23.70 -15.43 3.65
CA PHE A 396 23.46 -16.69 2.92
C PHE A 396 22.19 -17.40 3.41
N LEU A 397 22.04 -17.53 4.74
CA LEU A 397 20.87 -18.14 5.36
C LEU A 397 19.58 -17.40 4.98
N HIS A 398 19.62 -16.07 4.89
CA HIS A 398 18.47 -15.25 4.54
C HIS A 398 18.00 -15.45 3.10
N HIS A 399 18.94 -15.53 2.15
CA HIS A 399 18.62 -15.84 0.76
C HIS A 399 18.03 -17.25 0.60
N VAL A 400 18.54 -18.25 1.32
CA VAL A 400 17.99 -19.61 1.34
C VAL A 400 16.56 -19.62 1.89
N VAL A 401 16.35 -18.98 3.05
CA VAL A 401 15.04 -18.91 3.70
C VAL A 401 14.03 -18.18 2.82
N TYR A 402 14.36 -16.99 2.29
CA TYR A 402 13.39 -16.28 1.48
C TYR A 402 13.15 -16.90 0.10
N SER A 403 14.15 -17.53 -0.51
CA SER A 403 13.94 -18.24 -1.79
C SER A 403 13.02 -19.44 -1.62
N SER A 404 13.18 -20.21 -0.53
CA SER A 404 12.27 -21.32 -0.22
C SER A 404 10.85 -20.84 0.11
N LEU A 405 10.72 -19.77 0.89
CA LEU A 405 9.43 -19.12 1.14
C LEU A 405 8.80 -18.55 -0.15
N ALA A 406 9.60 -18.06 -1.10
CA ALA A 406 9.10 -17.57 -2.38
C ALA A 406 8.46 -18.68 -3.21
N LEU A 407 9.05 -19.89 -3.24
CA LEU A 407 8.44 -21.06 -3.88
C LEU A 407 7.10 -21.41 -3.23
N LEU A 408 7.02 -21.40 -1.90
CA LEU A 408 5.77 -21.60 -1.17
C LEU A 408 4.73 -20.51 -1.49
N ALA A 409 5.15 -19.26 -1.68
CA ALA A 409 4.24 -18.20 -2.09
C ALA A 409 3.73 -18.40 -3.51
N VAL A 410 4.56 -18.81 -4.46
CA VAL A 410 4.11 -19.15 -5.83
C VAL A 410 3.04 -20.24 -5.77
N LEU A 411 3.28 -21.32 -5.01
CA LEU A 411 2.30 -22.38 -4.80
C LEU A 411 1.02 -21.85 -4.16
N SER A 412 1.13 -20.98 -3.16
CA SER A 412 0.00 -20.37 -2.46
C SER A 412 -0.84 -19.47 -3.37
N ILE A 413 -0.20 -18.70 -4.26
CA ILE A 413 -0.88 -17.82 -5.21
C ILE A 413 -1.73 -18.62 -6.20
N LEU A 414 -1.37 -19.87 -6.49
CA LEU A 414 -2.21 -20.74 -7.34
C LEU A 414 -3.60 -21.01 -6.75
N LEU A 415 -3.78 -20.82 -5.43
CA LEU A 415 -5.06 -20.96 -4.76
C LEU A 415 -5.95 -19.71 -4.87
N LEU A 416 -5.44 -18.57 -5.34
CA LEU A 416 -6.22 -17.34 -5.44
C LEU A 416 -7.25 -17.35 -6.58
N PRO A 417 -8.44 -16.74 -6.39
CA PRO A 417 -9.39 -16.49 -7.48
C PRO A 417 -8.89 -15.34 -8.37
N GLU A 418 -9.26 -15.34 -9.67
CA GLU A 418 -9.04 -14.18 -10.55
C GLU A 418 -10.06 -13.07 -10.23
N SER A 419 -9.60 -11.82 -10.06
CA SER A 419 -10.46 -10.63 -9.83
C SER A 419 -10.87 -9.90 -11.12
N LYS A 420 -10.25 -10.20 -12.26
CA LYS A 420 -10.50 -9.51 -13.53
C LYS A 420 -11.99 -9.53 -13.92
N ARG A 421 -12.55 -8.35 -14.20
CA ARG A 421 -13.93 -8.11 -14.68
C ARG A 421 -15.05 -8.55 -13.73
N LYS A 422 -14.78 -8.66 -12.44
CA LYS A 422 -15.80 -8.95 -11.44
C LYS A 422 -16.10 -7.70 -10.60
N PRO A 423 -17.35 -7.50 -10.15
CA PRO A 423 -17.69 -6.39 -9.26
C PRO A 423 -16.99 -6.54 -7.90
N LEU A 424 -16.82 -5.42 -7.21
CA LEU A 424 -16.23 -5.41 -5.86
C LEU A 424 -17.25 -6.01 -4.89
N PRO A 425 -16.84 -6.96 -4.02
CA PRO A 425 -17.73 -7.51 -3.02
C PRO A 425 -18.15 -6.40 -2.06
N GLN A 426 -19.47 -6.28 -1.86
CA GLN A 426 -20.03 -5.28 -0.96
C GLN A 426 -20.25 -5.91 0.42
N THR A 427 -20.74 -7.14 0.44
CA THR A 427 -21.04 -7.91 1.65
C THR A 427 -20.05 -9.06 1.90
N LEU A 428 -20.08 -9.64 3.12
CA LEU A 428 -19.27 -10.80 3.46
C LEU A 428 -19.65 -12.03 2.61
N ALA A 429 -20.95 -12.21 2.33
CA ALA A 429 -21.47 -13.29 1.50
C ALA A 429 -20.94 -13.22 0.06
N ASP A 430 -20.84 -12.02 -0.52
CA ASP A 430 -20.25 -11.83 -1.86
C ASP A 430 -18.76 -12.24 -1.89
N GLY A 431 -18.04 -11.91 -0.82
CA GLY A 431 -16.62 -12.28 -0.67
C GLY A 431 -16.41 -13.79 -0.53
N GLU A 432 -17.36 -14.49 0.08
CA GLU A 432 -17.29 -15.95 0.27
C GLU A 432 -17.64 -16.73 -1.01
N GLN A 433 -18.53 -16.18 -1.85
CA GLN A 433 -18.87 -16.73 -3.17
C GLN A 433 -17.77 -16.52 -4.23
N TYR A 434 -16.76 -15.69 -3.93
CA TYR A 434 -15.64 -15.38 -4.81
C TYR A 434 -14.63 -16.55 -4.91
N ARG A 435 -15.07 -17.65 -5.55
CA ARG A 435 -14.28 -18.89 -5.68
C ARG A 435 -13.44 -18.90 -6.95
N ARG A 436 -12.36 -19.69 -6.90
CA ARG A 436 -11.60 -20.10 -8.10
C ARG A 436 -12.54 -20.90 -9.01
N PRO A 437 -12.66 -20.57 -10.31
CA PRO A 437 -13.31 -21.46 -11.25
C PRO A 437 -12.50 -22.78 -11.34
N PRO A 438 -13.15 -23.95 -11.34
CA PRO A 438 -12.45 -25.23 -11.40
C PRO A 438 -11.61 -25.31 -12.68
N LEU A 439 -10.36 -25.80 -12.54
CA LEU A 439 -9.31 -25.91 -13.58
C LEU A 439 -9.72 -26.66 -14.86
N GLY A 440 -10.89 -27.31 -14.90
CA GLY A 440 -11.33 -28.15 -16.02
C GLY A 440 -12.54 -27.67 -16.82
N ARG A 441 -13.19 -26.54 -16.47
CA ARG A 441 -14.31 -26.01 -17.27
C ARG A 441 -13.84 -24.87 -18.16
N ARG A 442 -13.52 -25.20 -19.42
CA ARG A 442 -13.44 -24.27 -20.54
C ARG A 442 -14.75 -23.47 -20.57
N ARG A 443 -14.66 -22.16 -20.35
CA ARG A 443 -15.80 -21.25 -20.35
C ARG A 443 -16.41 -21.25 -21.76
N ARG A 444 -17.54 -21.93 -21.95
CA ARG A 444 -18.55 -21.47 -22.91
C ARG A 444 -19.11 -20.19 -22.28
N ASP A 445 -18.74 -19.05 -22.84
CA ASP A 445 -19.38 -17.77 -22.53
C ASP A 445 -20.83 -17.81 -23.06
N ASN A 446 -21.71 -18.51 -22.35
CA ASN A 446 -23.15 -18.32 -22.49
C ASN A 446 -23.59 -17.59 -21.22
N VAL A 447 -23.47 -16.26 -21.26
CA VAL A 447 -24.28 -15.40 -20.40
C VAL A 447 -25.70 -15.51 -20.97
N PRO A 448 -26.73 -15.91 -20.21
CA PRO A 448 -28.10 -15.67 -20.64
C PRO A 448 -28.34 -14.16 -20.54
N LEU A 449 -28.13 -13.46 -21.65
CA LEU A 449 -28.71 -12.14 -21.84
C LEU A 449 -30.22 -12.34 -21.89
N LEU A 450 -30.92 -11.77 -20.90
CA LEU A 450 -32.33 -11.40 -20.93
C LEU A 450 -33.29 -12.49 -21.47
N ALA A 451 -33.90 -13.26 -20.56
CA ALA A 451 -35.18 -13.88 -20.87
C ALA A 451 -36.20 -12.77 -21.10
N THR A 452 -36.51 -12.46 -22.37
CA THR A 452 -37.71 -11.72 -22.73
C THR A 452 -38.91 -12.60 -22.36
N PRO A 453 -39.90 -12.10 -21.61
CA PRO A 453 -41.15 -12.83 -21.44
C PRO A 453 -41.82 -12.92 -22.81
N ASN A 454 -42.18 -14.14 -23.22
CA ASN A 454 -43.09 -14.36 -24.34
C ASN A 454 -44.38 -13.57 -24.06
N PRO A 455 -44.90 -12.77 -25.00
CA PRO A 455 -46.30 -12.42 -24.99
C PRO A 455 -47.09 -13.68 -25.33
N GLU A 456 -47.79 -14.24 -24.33
CA GLU A 456 -48.86 -15.19 -24.59
C GLU A 456 -50.07 -14.41 -25.13
N THR A 457 -50.51 -14.83 -26.32
CA THR A 457 -51.84 -14.70 -26.96
C THR A 457 -52.47 -13.32 -27.10
#